data_AF-A0A7X2D8Y2-F1
#
_entry.id   AF-A0A7X2D8Y2-F1
#
_cell.length_a   1.000
_cell.length_b   1.000
_cell.length_c   1.000
_cell.angle_alpha   90.00
_cell.angle_beta   90.00
_cell.angle_gamma   90.00
#
_symmetry.space_group_name_H-M   'P 1'
#
loop_
_entity.id
_entity.type
_entity.pdbx_description
1 polymer ?
#
loop_
_entity_poly.entity_id
_entity_poly.type
_entity_poly.pdbx_seq_one_letter_code
_entity_poly.pdbx_strand_id
1 'polypeptide(L)'
;MKAKFAKGVVVLITGIIFLGSAFSVAYAEEEKAVLTINEALEKVWQNNLDLQKASLTLNNARISYEKAKANALQSESKIDEKQAELNWQQAQDTFQKSKDEVETEVISLYNNFKYLLSLVPLSQEKVKLAQNSLDRVKEKVKAGTAGELEELAAEISLKTARQQLESTEQQLDIARESLSLATDTANILEFSLVSEFEASVIEDSLDVYITAALQKREEIEFARKNIEIAADQLEQLKIVDSPWLDINKANNDLRILQITLKL
;
A
#
# COMPACT_ATOMS: atom_id res chain seq x y z
N MET A 1 11.53 -7.24 -64.57
CA MET A 1 11.31 -5.79 -64.44
C MET A 1 10.72 -5.54 -63.06
N LYS A 2 11.43 -4.78 -62.19
CA LYS A 2 11.03 -4.10 -60.93
C LYS A 2 10.05 -4.83 -59.97
N ALA A 3 10.51 -5.21 -58.76
CA ALA A 3 10.25 -4.54 -57.44
C ALA A 3 8.77 -4.68 -56.97
N LYS A 4 8.38 -4.98 -55.73
CA LYS A 4 8.92 -4.78 -54.38
C LYS A 4 7.97 -5.56 -53.41
N PHE A 5 8.51 -6.12 -52.31
CA PHE A 5 8.02 -6.14 -50.90
C PHE A 5 6.49 -6.19 -50.60
N ALA A 6 5.94 -6.89 -49.60
CA ALA A 6 6.47 -7.27 -48.29
C ALA A 6 5.60 -8.37 -47.61
N LYS A 7 6.30 -9.21 -46.83
CA LYS A 7 6.03 -9.65 -45.44
C LYS A 7 4.62 -10.04 -45.02
N GLY A 8 4.49 -11.32 -44.72
CA GLY A 8 3.75 -11.86 -43.59
C GLY A 8 4.35 -13.22 -43.23
N VAL A 9 4.00 -13.76 -42.07
CA VAL A 9 4.33 -15.10 -41.54
C VAL A 9 5.46 -15.11 -40.50
N VAL A 10 5.03 -14.98 -39.24
CA VAL A 10 5.08 -16.00 -38.16
C VAL A 10 6.20 -17.05 -38.29
N VAL A 11 6.87 -17.38 -37.18
CA VAL A 11 7.21 -18.75 -36.70
C VAL A 11 8.28 -18.58 -35.60
N LEU A 12 7.94 -18.80 -34.32
CA LEU A 12 7.91 -20.09 -33.61
C LEU A 12 9.26 -20.85 -33.64
N ILE A 13 10.02 -20.59 -32.58
CA ILE A 13 10.95 -21.45 -31.84
C ILE A 13 11.22 -22.83 -32.47
N THR A 14 12.48 -23.12 -32.80
CA THR A 14 13.19 -24.38 -32.44
C THR A 14 14.65 -24.28 -32.88
N GLY A 15 15.56 -24.67 -31.98
CA GLY A 15 17.01 -24.44 -32.11
C GLY A 15 17.76 -25.44 -32.98
N ILE A 16 19.10 -25.37 -32.87
CA ILE A 16 20.10 -26.47 -32.85
C ILE A 16 21.46 -26.06 -33.48
N ILE A 17 22.51 -26.23 -32.65
CA ILE A 17 23.92 -26.60 -32.93
C ILE A 17 24.93 -25.55 -33.46
N PHE A 18 25.74 -25.10 -32.51
CA PHE A 18 27.22 -25.12 -32.46
C PHE A 18 28.01 -25.08 -33.78
N LEU A 19 28.75 -23.98 -34.00
CA LEU A 19 30.07 -24.03 -34.60
C LEU A 19 30.88 -22.74 -34.33
N GLY A 20 31.96 -22.88 -33.57
CA GLY A 20 33.19 -22.13 -33.82
C GLY A 20 33.46 -20.86 -33.00
N SER A 21 34.58 -20.93 -32.29
CA SER A 21 35.47 -19.85 -31.87
C SER A 21 35.20 -19.15 -30.54
N ALA A 22 36.27 -19.13 -29.74
CA ALA A 22 36.42 -18.59 -28.41
C ALA A 22 35.78 -17.20 -28.26
N PHE A 23 34.79 -17.10 -27.39
CA PHE A 23 34.43 -15.85 -26.75
C PHE A 23 34.56 -16.06 -25.24
N SER A 24 35.43 -15.25 -24.66
CA SER A 24 35.75 -15.17 -23.25
C SER A 24 34.50 -15.23 -22.39
N VAL A 25 34.53 -16.03 -21.33
CA VAL A 25 33.60 -15.93 -20.22
C VAL A 25 33.86 -14.57 -19.56
N ALA A 26 33.26 -13.53 -20.09
CA ALA A 26 32.97 -12.35 -19.32
C ALA A 26 31.95 -12.81 -18.28
N TYR A 27 32.39 -12.90 -17.03
CA TYR A 27 31.47 -12.82 -15.90
C TYR A 27 30.72 -11.51 -16.09
N ALA A 28 29.54 -11.56 -16.70
CA ALA A 28 28.57 -10.51 -16.55
C ALA A 28 28.29 -10.46 -15.05
N GLU A 29 28.71 -9.39 -14.38
CA GLU A 29 28.08 -9.01 -13.13
C GLU A 29 26.59 -8.98 -13.44
N GLU A 30 25.87 -9.92 -12.86
CA GLU A 30 24.41 -9.98 -12.91
C GLU A 30 23.94 -8.66 -12.30
N GLU A 31 23.56 -7.73 -13.17
CA GLU A 31 23.12 -6.39 -12.79
C GLU A 31 21.87 -6.58 -11.92
N LYS A 32 22.07 -6.57 -10.60
CA LYS A 32 21.03 -6.73 -9.59
C LYS A 32 19.85 -5.86 -9.99
N ALA A 33 18.74 -6.49 -10.34
CA ALA A 33 17.54 -5.80 -10.79
C ALA A 33 17.21 -4.70 -9.77
N VAL A 34 16.91 -3.47 -10.15
CA VAL A 34 16.57 -2.43 -9.16
C VAL A 34 15.08 -2.56 -8.86
N LEU A 35 14.67 -2.54 -7.59
CA LEU A 35 13.25 -2.45 -7.22
C LEU A 35 13.03 -1.08 -6.60
N THR A 36 12.48 -0.19 -7.40
CA THR A 36 11.98 1.10 -6.95
C THR A 36 10.65 0.92 -6.23
N ILE A 37 10.26 1.91 -5.42
CA ILE A 37 8.93 1.90 -4.80
C ILE A 37 7.82 1.90 -5.86
N ASN A 38 8.02 2.60 -6.98
CA ASN A 38 7.05 2.67 -8.06
C ASN A 38 6.81 1.31 -8.72
N GLU A 39 7.87 0.53 -8.95
CA GLU A 39 7.75 -0.83 -9.47
C GLU A 39 7.09 -1.80 -8.48
N ALA A 40 7.33 -1.63 -7.18
CA ALA A 40 6.64 -2.40 -6.15
C ALA A 40 5.12 -2.10 -6.16
N LEU A 41 4.75 -0.83 -6.28
CA LEU A 41 3.35 -0.40 -6.36
C LEU A 41 2.66 -0.86 -7.64
N GLU A 42 3.33 -0.80 -8.80
CA GLU A 42 2.75 -1.25 -10.06
C GLU A 42 2.37 -2.73 -10.03
N LYS A 43 3.23 -3.58 -9.45
CA LYS A 43 2.95 -5.01 -9.29
C LYS A 43 1.75 -5.27 -8.39
N VAL A 44 1.65 -4.51 -7.30
CA VAL A 44 0.54 -4.60 -6.35
C VAL A 44 -0.78 -4.21 -7.01
N TRP A 45 -0.80 -3.15 -7.82
CA TRP A 45 -2.01 -2.75 -8.55
C TRP A 45 -2.53 -3.83 -9.51
N GLN A 46 -1.65 -4.67 -10.06
CA GLN A 46 -2.04 -5.74 -10.98
C GLN A 46 -2.52 -7.00 -10.25
N ASN A 47 -1.87 -7.37 -9.14
CA ASN A 47 -2.03 -8.70 -8.54
C ASN A 47 -2.72 -8.71 -7.17
N ASN A 48 -2.92 -7.56 -6.52
CA ASN A 48 -3.51 -7.53 -5.18
C ASN A 48 -4.99 -7.92 -5.17
N LEU A 49 -5.33 -8.97 -4.42
CA LEU A 49 -6.68 -9.53 -4.35
C LEU A 49 -7.70 -8.59 -3.70
N ASP A 50 -7.28 -7.77 -2.74
CA ASP A 50 -8.17 -6.81 -2.09
C ASP A 50 -8.54 -5.68 -3.05
N LEU A 51 -7.58 -5.17 -3.84
CA LEU A 51 -7.85 -4.21 -4.92
C LEU A 51 -8.74 -4.80 -6.01
N GLN A 52 -8.54 -6.07 -6.39
CA GLN A 52 -9.42 -6.76 -7.35
C GLN A 52 -10.86 -6.86 -6.81
N LYS A 53 -11.03 -7.24 -5.54
CA LYS A 53 -12.34 -7.31 -4.88
C LYS A 53 -13.00 -5.93 -4.79
N ALA A 54 -12.24 -4.90 -4.42
CA ALA A 54 -12.72 -3.52 -4.35
C ALA A 54 -13.16 -3.02 -5.74
N SER A 55 -12.37 -3.30 -6.79
CA SER A 55 -12.70 -2.99 -8.18
C SER A 55 -13.98 -3.68 -8.67
N LEU A 56 -14.17 -4.97 -8.33
CA LEU A 56 -15.41 -5.68 -8.65
C LEU A 56 -16.63 -5.09 -7.91
N THR A 57 -16.45 -4.68 -6.67
CA THR A 57 -17.50 -4.03 -5.87
C THR A 57 -17.90 -2.68 -6.49
N LEU A 58 -16.92 -1.87 -6.87
CA LEU A 58 -17.13 -0.62 -7.59
C LEU A 58 -17.88 -0.86 -8.92
N ASN A 59 -17.47 -1.86 -9.69
CA ASN A 59 -18.14 -2.21 -10.95
C ASN A 59 -19.60 -2.66 -10.74
N ASN A 60 -19.88 -3.44 -9.69
CA ASN A 60 -21.25 -3.83 -9.35
C ASN A 60 -22.12 -2.62 -8.97
N ALA A 61 -21.56 -1.65 -8.24
CA ALA A 61 -22.25 -0.42 -7.90
C ALA A 61 -22.54 0.43 -9.16
N ARG A 62 -21.56 0.54 -10.08
CA ARG A 62 -21.75 1.21 -11.38
C ARG A 62 -22.88 0.57 -12.20
N ILE A 63 -22.88 -0.75 -12.33
CA ILE A 63 -23.92 -1.49 -13.07
C ILE A 63 -25.29 -1.26 -12.42
N SER A 64 -25.35 -1.20 -11.08
CA SER A 64 -26.60 -0.92 -10.36
C SER A 64 -27.10 0.51 -10.62
N TYR A 65 -26.21 1.50 -10.66
CA TYR A 65 -26.53 2.86 -11.07
C TYR A 65 -27.05 2.93 -12.51
N GLU A 66 -26.38 2.28 -13.47
CA GLU A 66 -26.81 2.25 -14.86
C GLU A 66 -28.21 1.63 -15.03
N LYS A 67 -28.51 0.57 -14.28
CA LYS A 67 -29.85 -0.04 -14.23
C LYS A 67 -30.89 0.91 -13.65
N ALA A 68 -30.60 1.56 -12.51
CA ALA A 68 -31.51 2.50 -11.87
C ALA A 68 -31.79 3.71 -12.78
N LYS A 69 -30.76 4.23 -13.44
CA LYS A 69 -30.87 5.29 -14.45
C LYS A 69 -31.74 4.89 -15.63
N ALA A 70 -31.57 3.67 -16.16
CA ALA A 70 -32.42 3.17 -17.24
C ALA A 70 -33.89 3.03 -16.82
N ASN A 71 -34.15 2.58 -15.59
CA ASN A 71 -35.51 2.49 -15.04
C ASN A 71 -36.12 3.88 -14.81
N ALA A 72 -35.33 4.85 -14.35
CA ALA A 72 -35.77 6.24 -14.14
C ALA A 72 -36.16 6.94 -15.45
N LEU A 73 -35.67 6.50 -16.61
CA LEU A 73 -36.15 6.99 -17.91
C LEU A 73 -37.62 6.57 -18.20
N GLN A 74 -38.12 5.55 -17.52
CA GLN A 74 -39.48 5.01 -17.68
C GLN A 74 -40.41 5.37 -16.51
N SER A 75 -39.87 5.96 -15.43
CA SER A 75 -40.57 6.29 -14.18
C SER A 75 -40.67 7.81 -14.01
N GLU A 76 -41.73 8.28 -13.33
CA GLU A 76 -41.86 9.69 -12.95
C GLU A 76 -40.96 10.06 -11.76
N SER A 77 -40.52 9.09 -10.95
CA SER A 77 -39.63 9.30 -9.80
C SER A 77 -38.19 8.88 -10.09
N LYS A 78 -37.23 9.76 -9.76
CA LYS A 78 -35.78 9.55 -9.93
C LYS A 78 -35.05 9.21 -8.62
N ILE A 79 -35.77 8.94 -7.54
CA ILE A 79 -35.18 8.67 -6.21
C ILE A 79 -34.27 7.44 -6.26
N ASP A 80 -34.69 6.38 -6.96
CA ASP A 80 -33.88 5.16 -7.10
C ASP A 80 -32.59 5.41 -7.89
N GLU A 81 -32.62 6.29 -8.90
CA GLU A 81 -31.42 6.73 -9.63
C GLU A 81 -30.47 7.48 -8.70
N LYS A 82 -30.97 8.46 -7.93
CA LYS A 82 -30.16 9.24 -6.98
C LYS A 82 -29.54 8.34 -5.91
N GLN A 83 -30.28 7.37 -5.37
CA GLN A 83 -29.77 6.42 -4.38
C GLN A 83 -28.68 5.52 -4.97
N ALA A 84 -28.89 5.01 -6.19
CA ALA A 84 -27.90 4.17 -6.84
C ALA A 84 -26.64 4.97 -7.24
N GLU A 85 -26.79 6.24 -7.62
CA GLU A 85 -25.67 7.15 -7.89
C GLU A 85 -24.84 7.39 -6.62
N LEU A 86 -25.49 7.69 -5.49
CA LEU A 86 -24.81 7.88 -4.21
C LEU A 86 -24.06 6.61 -3.79
N ASN A 87 -24.69 5.43 -3.93
CA ASN A 87 -24.04 4.15 -3.64
C ASN A 87 -22.81 3.92 -4.54
N TRP A 88 -22.88 4.31 -5.81
CA TRP A 88 -21.74 4.21 -6.73
C TRP A 88 -20.62 5.20 -6.36
N GLN A 89 -20.94 6.41 -5.92
CA GLN A 89 -19.95 7.36 -5.41
C GLN A 89 -19.26 6.87 -4.13
N GLN A 90 -20.02 6.31 -3.19
CA GLN A 90 -19.45 5.68 -1.99
C GLN A 90 -18.57 4.47 -2.30
N ALA A 91 -18.91 3.70 -3.35
CA ALA A 91 -18.08 2.61 -3.82
C ALA A 91 -16.78 3.10 -4.48
N GLN A 92 -16.79 4.28 -5.13
CA GLN A 92 -15.58 4.92 -5.67
C GLN A 92 -14.65 5.37 -4.53
N ASP A 93 -15.19 6.05 -3.52
CA ASP A 93 -14.43 6.46 -2.32
C ASP A 93 -13.84 5.25 -1.59
N THR A 94 -14.65 4.21 -1.35
CA THR A 94 -14.17 2.96 -0.76
C THR A 94 -13.03 2.33 -1.57
N PHE A 95 -13.14 2.30 -2.91
CA PHE A 95 -12.07 1.77 -3.77
C PHE A 95 -10.79 2.60 -3.64
N GLN A 96 -10.91 3.93 -3.63
CA GLN A 96 -9.75 4.82 -3.45
C GLN A 96 -9.09 4.61 -2.08
N LYS A 97 -9.88 4.50 -1.01
CA LYS A 97 -9.37 4.18 0.33
C LYS A 97 -8.64 2.85 0.37
N SER A 98 -9.19 1.80 -0.23
CA SER A 98 -8.49 0.50 -0.33
C SER A 98 -7.19 0.61 -1.12
N LYS A 99 -7.15 1.44 -2.17
CA LYS A 99 -5.92 1.73 -2.91
C LYS A 99 -4.88 2.41 -2.03
N ASP A 100 -5.26 3.47 -1.32
CA ASP A 100 -4.36 4.23 -0.45
C ASP A 100 -3.83 3.38 0.72
N GLU A 101 -4.69 2.52 1.30
CA GLU A 101 -4.32 1.57 2.36
C GLU A 101 -3.25 0.58 1.88
N VAL A 102 -3.47 -0.04 0.72
CA VAL A 102 -2.54 -0.99 0.11
C VAL A 102 -1.23 -0.31 -0.28
N GLU A 103 -1.27 0.90 -0.84
CA GLU A 103 -0.07 1.68 -1.15
C GLU A 103 0.74 2.00 0.11
N THR A 104 0.07 2.45 1.16
CA THR A 104 0.71 2.77 2.45
C THR A 104 1.36 1.55 3.07
N GLU A 105 0.69 0.40 3.03
CA GLU A 105 1.24 -0.87 3.52
C GLU A 105 2.52 -1.26 2.77
N VAL A 106 2.49 -1.22 1.44
CA VAL A 106 3.65 -1.58 0.60
C VAL A 106 4.81 -0.62 0.83
N ILE A 107 4.55 0.69 0.90
CA ILE A 107 5.57 1.70 1.22
C ILE A 107 6.19 1.44 2.59
N SER A 108 5.39 1.10 3.59
CA SER A 108 5.87 0.77 4.94
C SER A 108 6.75 -0.47 4.94
N LEU A 109 6.31 -1.56 4.28
CA LEU A 109 7.07 -2.80 4.15
C LEU A 109 8.41 -2.57 3.41
N TYR A 110 8.38 -1.82 2.32
CA TYR A 110 9.56 -1.46 1.54
C TYR A 110 10.59 -0.71 2.39
N ASN A 111 10.14 0.32 3.11
CA ASN A 111 11.01 1.14 3.97
C ASN A 111 11.56 0.35 5.16
N ASN A 112 10.75 -0.52 5.77
CA ASN A 112 11.21 -1.38 6.85
C ASN A 112 12.29 -2.36 6.38
N PHE A 113 12.08 -3.02 5.24
CA PHE A 113 13.07 -3.93 4.64
C PHE A 113 14.39 -3.20 4.34
N LYS A 114 14.32 -2.00 3.74
CA LYS A 114 15.48 -1.15 3.46
C LYS A 114 16.22 -0.70 4.73
N TYR A 115 15.48 -0.31 5.77
CA TYR A 115 16.05 0.05 7.06
C TYR A 115 16.84 -1.11 7.65
N LEU A 116 16.27 -2.32 7.63
CA LEU A 116 16.92 -3.53 8.16
C LEU A 116 18.15 -3.94 7.34
N LEU A 117 18.12 -3.81 6.01
CA LEU A 117 19.30 -4.00 5.16
C LEU A 117 20.47 -3.09 5.56
N SER A 118 20.17 -1.87 5.99
CA SER A 118 21.17 -0.90 6.47
C SER A 118 21.58 -1.17 7.92
N LEU A 119 20.70 -1.76 8.73
CA LEU A 119 20.92 -2.00 10.16
C LEU A 119 21.77 -3.25 10.42
N VAL A 120 21.64 -4.30 9.61
CA VAL A 120 22.47 -5.53 9.73
C VAL A 120 23.97 -5.22 9.72
N PRO A 121 24.55 -4.51 8.72
CA PRO A 121 25.99 -4.23 8.71
C PRO A 121 26.41 -3.34 9.90
N LEU A 122 25.56 -2.43 10.36
CA LEU A 122 25.81 -1.65 11.57
C LEU A 122 25.86 -2.53 12.82
N SER A 123 24.96 -3.51 12.94
CA SER A 123 24.95 -4.49 14.04
C SER A 123 26.17 -5.40 13.99
N GLN A 124 26.64 -5.79 12.79
CA GLN A 124 27.88 -6.55 12.61
C GLN A 124 29.12 -5.77 13.10
N GLU A 125 29.22 -4.49 12.76
CA GLU A 125 30.30 -3.62 13.26
C GLU A 125 30.23 -3.45 14.79
N LYS A 126 29.03 -3.36 15.39
CA LYS A 126 28.88 -3.35 16.86
C LYS A 126 29.41 -4.63 17.51
N VAL A 127 29.15 -5.80 16.93
CA VAL A 127 29.70 -7.08 17.41
C VAL A 127 31.22 -7.06 17.36
N LYS A 128 31.80 -6.59 16.25
CA LYS A 128 33.25 -6.48 16.07
C LYS A 128 33.89 -5.51 17.08
N LEU A 129 33.27 -4.36 17.33
CA LEU A 129 33.71 -3.40 18.34
C LEU A 129 33.66 -3.98 19.76
N ALA A 130 32.59 -4.70 20.10
CA ALA A 130 32.45 -5.36 21.40
C ALA A 130 33.51 -6.47 21.59
N GLN A 131 33.79 -7.26 20.54
CA GLN A 131 34.85 -8.27 20.55
C GLN A 131 36.21 -7.64 20.79
N ASN A 132 36.56 -6.59 20.04
CA ASN A 132 37.81 -5.86 20.23
C ASN A 132 37.94 -5.27 21.64
N SER A 133 36.82 -4.85 22.25
CA SER A 133 36.81 -4.36 23.62
C SER A 133 37.10 -5.45 24.63
N LEU A 134 36.47 -6.62 24.47
CA LEU A 134 36.73 -7.79 25.30
C LEU A 134 38.19 -8.22 25.21
N ASP A 135 38.76 -8.27 24.00
CA ASP A 135 40.16 -8.66 23.80
C ASP A 135 41.11 -7.70 24.53
N ARG A 136 40.87 -6.38 24.45
CA ARG A 136 41.65 -5.39 25.21
C ARG A 136 41.52 -5.56 26.72
N VAL A 137 40.32 -5.86 27.23
CA VAL A 137 40.11 -6.06 28.68
C VAL A 137 40.84 -7.33 29.14
N LYS A 138 40.78 -8.42 28.36
CA LYS A 138 41.53 -9.65 28.64
C LYS A 138 43.04 -9.41 28.73
N GLU A 139 43.60 -8.60 27.84
CA GLU A 139 45.02 -8.21 27.94
C GLU A 139 45.33 -7.37 29.20
N LYS A 140 44.43 -6.47 29.60
CA LYS A 140 44.60 -5.69 30.84
C LYS A 140 44.51 -6.55 32.09
N VAL A 141 43.63 -7.56 32.11
CA VAL A 141 43.51 -8.53 33.20
C VAL A 141 44.79 -9.35 33.31
N LYS A 142 45.33 -9.84 32.18
CA LYS A 142 46.64 -10.53 32.14
C LYS A 142 47.78 -9.65 32.67
N ALA A 143 47.74 -8.35 32.39
CA ALA A 143 48.70 -7.38 32.90
C ALA A 143 48.45 -6.95 34.37
N GLY A 144 47.39 -7.45 35.02
CA GLY A 144 47.03 -7.10 36.40
C GLY A 144 46.48 -5.68 36.57
N THR A 145 46.09 -5.03 35.47
CA THR A 145 45.59 -3.64 35.43
C THR A 145 44.08 -3.52 35.30
N ALA A 146 43.38 -4.65 35.20
CA ALA A 146 41.93 -4.79 35.19
C ALA A 146 41.51 -6.02 36.03
N GLY A 147 40.25 -6.04 36.48
CA GLY A 147 39.69 -7.12 37.28
C GLY A 147 38.68 -8.01 36.56
N GLU A 148 38.33 -9.15 37.16
CA GLU A 148 37.37 -10.13 36.62
C GLU A 148 35.98 -9.53 36.34
N LEU A 149 35.54 -8.55 37.15
CA LEU A 149 34.26 -7.87 36.93
C LEU A 149 34.23 -7.06 35.62
N GLU A 150 35.36 -6.46 35.25
CA GLU A 150 35.48 -5.68 34.01
C GLU A 150 35.50 -6.61 32.79
N GLU A 151 36.18 -7.76 32.91
CA GLU A 151 36.14 -8.82 31.90
C GLU A 151 34.71 -9.36 31.71
N LEU A 152 34.02 -9.71 32.80
CA LEU A 152 32.64 -10.17 32.75
C LEU A 152 31.70 -9.15 32.09
N ALA A 153 31.85 -7.85 32.41
CA ALA A 153 31.06 -6.80 31.79
C ALA A 153 31.31 -6.70 30.26
N ALA A 154 32.56 -6.87 29.82
CA ALA A 154 32.89 -6.90 28.40
C ALA A 154 32.33 -8.16 27.70
N GLU A 155 32.33 -9.31 28.37
CA GLU A 155 31.71 -10.54 27.84
C GLU A 155 30.18 -10.41 27.69
N ILE A 156 29.51 -9.81 28.69
CA ILE A 156 28.08 -9.50 28.61
C ILE A 156 27.81 -8.59 27.42
N SER A 157 28.60 -7.52 27.26
CA SER A 157 28.44 -6.57 26.14
C SER A 157 28.56 -7.25 24.78
N LEU A 158 29.52 -8.15 24.60
CA LEU A 158 29.66 -8.95 23.38
C LEU A 158 28.46 -9.87 23.15
N LYS A 159 27.98 -10.56 24.19
CA LYS A 159 26.80 -11.44 24.09
C LYS A 159 25.56 -10.65 23.70
N THR A 160 25.32 -9.49 24.30
CA THR A 160 24.22 -8.60 23.94
C THR A 160 24.33 -8.10 22.50
N ALA A 161 25.52 -7.70 22.04
CA ALA A 161 25.72 -7.28 20.66
C ALA A 161 25.42 -8.41 19.66
N ARG A 162 25.81 -9.65 19.97
CA ARG A 162 25.51 -10.84 19.14
C ARG A 162 24.02 -11.16 19.09
N GLN A 163 23.33 -11.12 20.23
CA GLN A 163 21.88 -11.30 20.29
C GLN A 163 21.14 -10.24 19.47
N GLN A 164 21.60 -8.98 19.52
CA GLN A 164 21.02 -7.91 18.72
C GLN A 164 21.23 -8.14 17.22
N LEU A 165 22.40 -8.62 16.80
CA LEU A 165 22.66 -8.97 15.41
C LEU A 165 21.72 -10.08 14.93
N GLU A 166 21.63 -11.19 15.67
CA GLU A 166 20.75 -12.32 15.34
C GLU A 166 19.29 -11.87 15.23
N SER A 167 18.80 -11.05 16.17
CA SER A 167 17.45 -10.49 16.10
C SER A 167 17.25 -9.58 14.88
N THR A 168 18.26 -8.81 14.50
CA THR A 168 18.19 -7.93 13.31
C THR A 168 18.15 -8.75 12.02
N GLU A 169 18.93 -9.82 11.94
CA GLU A 169 18.94 -10.75 10.79
C GLU A 169 17.57 -11.46 10.64
N GLN A 170 16.99 -11.94 11.74
CA GLN A 170 15.64 -12.52 11.72
C GLN A 170 14.57 -11.50 11.29
N GLN A 171 14.65 -10.25 11.76
CA GLN A 171 13.74 -9.20 11.33
C GLN A 171 13.87 -8.89 9.84
N LEU A 172 15.10 -8.90 9.32
CA LEU A 172 15.36 -8.72 7.89
C LEU A 172 14.68 -9.81 7.05
N ASP A 173 14.76 -11.07 7.47
CA ASP A 173 14.11 -12.18 6.80
C ASP A 173 12.59 -12.06 6.80
N ILE A 174 11.99 -11.70 7.93
CA ILE A 174 10.55 -11.46 8.04
C ILE A 174 10.12 -10.29 7.14
N ALA A 175 10.87 -9.19 7.15
CA ALA A 175 10.58 -8.02 6.33
C ALA A 175 10.66 -8.34 4.83
N ARG A 176 11.65 -9.14 4.43
CA ARG A 176 11.79 -9.65 3.05
C ARG A 176 10.57 -10.46 2.64
N GLU A 177 10.16 -11.42 3.46
CA GLU A 177 9.03 -12.30 3.16
C GLU A 177 7.71 -11.53 3.10
N SER A 178 7.51 -10.60 4.04
CA SER A 178 6.32 -9.75 4.09
C SER A 178 6.19 -8.90 2.84
N LEU A 179 7.29 -8.24 2.41
CA LEU A 179 7.29 -7.48 1.18
C LEU A 179 7.07 -8.38 -0.04
N SER A 180 7.71 -9.55 -0.09
CA SER A 180 7.57 -10.52 -1.20
C SER A 180 6.13 -10.99 -1.38
N LEU A 181 5.44 -11.25 -0.27
CA LEU A 181 4.03 -11.63 -0.27
C LEU A 181 3.13 -10.48 -0.74
N ALA A 182 3.40 -9.26 -0.27
CA ALA A 182 2.60 -8.09 -0.63
C ALA A 182 2.72 -7.74 -2.12
N THR A 183 3.91 -7.87 -2.71
CA THR A 183 4.20 -7.52 -4.11
C THR A 183 4.09 -8.69 -5.08
N ASP A 184 3.81 -9.91 -4.58
CA ASP A 184 3.82 -11.16 -5.36
C ASP A 184 5.13 -11.33 -6.16
N THR A 185 6.26 -10.92 -5.57
CA THR A 185 7.59 -11.04 -6.18
C THR A 185 8.41 -12.09 -5.48
N ALA A 186 8.83 -13.11 -6.24
CA ALA A 186 9.86 -14.02 -5.78
C ALA A 186 11.21 -13.29 -5.70
N ASN A 187 11.91 -13.49 -4.58
CA ASN A 187 13.32 -13.15 -4.33
C ASN A 187 13.72 -11.66 -4.36
N ILE A 188 13.28 -10.91 -3.35
CA ILE A 188 13.59 -9.46 -3.21
C ILE A 188 15.09 -9.15 -2.94
N LEU A 189 15.91 -10.15 -2.57
CA LEU A 189 17.34 -9.96 -2.22
C LEU A 189 18.23 -9.56 -3.41
N GLU A 190 17.76 -9.81 -4.63
CA GLU A 190 18.47 -9.38 -5.83
C GLU A 190 18.26 -7.90 -6.13
N PHE A 191 17.40 -7.20 -5.37
CA PHE A 191 17.07 -5.83 -5.66
C PHE A 191 17.85 -4.76 -4.89
N SER A 192 18.38 -3.79 -5.64
CA SER A 192 18.86 -2.53 -5.07
C SER A 192 17.66 -1.64 -4.74
N LEU A 193 17.49 -1.24 -3.48
CA LEU A 193 16.41 -0.36 -3.04
C LEU A 193 16.87 1.10 -3.12
N VAL A 194 16.22 1.91 -3.94
CA VAL A 194 16.58 3.32 -4.14
C VAL A 194 15.79 4.21 -3.18
N SER A 195 16.41 5.30 -2.72
CA SER A 195 15.71 6.34 -1.95
C SER A 195 15.24 7.44 -2.89
N GLU A 196 13.93 7.55 -3.08
CA GLU A 196 13.34 8.63 -3.89
C GLU A 196 12.64 9.70 -3.03
N PHE A 197 12.45 9.47 -1.74
CA PHE A 197 11.82 10.45 -0.87
C PHE A 197 12.81 11.52 -0.41
N GLU A 198 12.70 12.71 -0.99
CA GLU A 198 13.21 13.93 -0.40
C GLU A 198 12.34 14.30 0.81
N ALA A 199 12.98 14.68 1.92
CA ALA A 199 12.25 15.17 3.09
C ALA A 199 11.57 16.50 2.73
N SER A 200 10.27 16.45 2.43
CA SER A 200 9.45 17.64 2.24
C SER A 200 9.44 18.45 3.54
N VAL A 201 9.69 19.75 3.43
CA VAL A 201 9.42 20.68 4.52
C VAL A 201 7.90 20.71 4.72
N ILE A 202 7.44 20.51 5.96
CA ILE A 202 6.03 20.74 6.31
C ILE A 202 5.87 22.26 6.39
N GLU A 203 5.21 22.86 5.40
CA GLU A 203 5.14 24.32 5.24
C GLU A 203 4.06 24.97 6.13
N ASP A 204 2.99 24.25 6.48
CA ASP A 204 1.81 24.80 7.15
C ASP A 204 1.56 24.25 8.57
N SER A 205 0.68 24.93 9.33
CA SER A 205 0.25 24.45 10.64
C SER A 205 -0.78 23.32 10.54
N LEU A 206 -0.86 22.49 11.60
CA LEU A 206 -1.84 21.40 11.70
C LEU A 206 -3.28 21.89 11.48
N ASP A 207 -3.62 23.09 11.95
CA ASP A 207 -4.96 23.67 11.81
C ASP A 207 -5.34 23.95 10.33
N VAL A 208 -4.37 24.35 9.51
CA VAL A 208 -4.56 24.57 8.07
C VAL A 208 -4.91 23.25 7.39
N TYR A 209 -4.20 22.17 7.72
CA TYR A 209 -4.47 20.83 7.17
C TYR A 209 -5.80 20.26 7.64
N ILE A 210 -6.17 20.44 8.91
CA ILE A 210 -7.49 20.01 9.42
C ILE A 210 -8.60 20.74 8.69
N THR A 211 -8.47 22.07 8.51
CA THR A 211 -9.47 22.87 7.81
C THR A 211 -9.61 22.45 6.35
N ALA A 212 -8.49 22.25 5.66
CA ALA A 212 -8.48 21.77 4.28
C ALA A 212 -9.06 20.35 4.15
N ALA A 213 -8.78 19.46 5.09
CA ALA A 213 -9.33 18.11 5.12
C ALA A 213 -10.84 18.13 5.34
N LEU A 214 -11.34 18.91 6.32
CA LEU A 214 -12.78 19.02 6.60
C LEU A 214 -13.57 19.58 5.41
N GLN A 215 -12.98 20.47 4.61
CA GLN A 215 -13.63 20.99 3.40
C GLN A 215 -13.73 19.97 2.26
N LYS A 216 -12.86 18.94 2.26
CA LYS A 216 -12.77 17.94 1.19
C LYS A 216 -13.34 16.58 1.56
N ARG A 217 -13.85 16.39 2.78
CA ARG A 217 -14.37 15.11 3.25
C ARG A 217 -15.60 14.67 2.46
N GLU A 218 -15.42 13.62 1.66
CA GLU A 218 -16.49 13.04 0.86
C GLU A 218 -17.63 12.51 1.74
N GLU A 219 -17.36 12.14 3.00
CA GLU A 219 -18.40 11.68 3.94
C GLU A 219 -19.43 12.77 4.23
N ILE A 220 -19.01 14.05 4.28
CA ILE A 220 -19.92 15.17 4.51
C ILE A 220 -20.82 15.36 3.28
N GLU A 221 -20.26 15.23 2.08
CA GLU A 221 -21.02 15.31 0.83
C GLU A 221 -22.00 14.13 0.68
N PHE A 222 -21.58 12.91 1.04
CA PHE A 222 -22.48 11.75 1.06
C PHE A 222 -23.62 11.91 2.06
N ALA A 223 -23.34 12.45 3.25
CA ALA A 223 -24.37 12.74 4.24
C ALA A 223 -25.37 13.80 3.74
N ARG A 224 -24.90 14.85 3.04
CA ARG A 224 -25.76 15.86 2.40
C ARG A 224 -26.65 15.26 1.32
N LYS A 225 -26.10 14.42 0.45
CA LYS A 225 -26.86 13.71 -0.60
C LYS A 225 -27.92 12.75 -0.02
N ASN A 226 -27.60 12.07 1.07
CA ASN A 226 -28.58 11.24 1.79
C ASN A 226 -29.75 12.07 2.35
N ILE A 227 -29.49 13.28 2.87
CA ILE A 227 -30.55 14.19 3.33
C ILE A 227 -31.42 14.63 2.16
N GLU A 228 -30.83 14.95 1.01
CA GLU A 228 -31.58 15.32 -0.21
C GLU A 228 -32.50 14.17 -0.64
N ILE A 229 -31.98 12.94 -0.75
CA ILE A 229 -32.76 11.76 -1.13
C ILE A 229 -33.90 11.49 -0.15
N ALA A 230 -33.65 11.61 1.17
CA ALA A 230 -34.67 11.42 2.19
C ALA A 230 -35.76 12.51 2.15
N ALA A 231 -35.40 13.74 1.77
CA ALA A 231 -36.36 14.83 1.58
C ALA A 231 -37.25 14.57 0.36
N ASP A 232 -36.66 14.14 -0.77
CA ASP A 232 -37.41 13.76 -1.97
C ASP A 232 -38.37 12.61 -1.71
N GLN A 233 -37.95 11.60 -0.93
CA GLN A 233 -38.80 10.48 -0.51
C GLN A 233 -40.00 10.95 0.32
N LEU A 234 -39.78 11.83 1.30
CA LEU A 234 -40.86 12.41 2.10
C LEU A 234 -41.83 13.23 1.24
N GLU A 235 -41.32 13.99 0.26
CA GLU A 235 -42.14 14.75 -0.67
C GLU A 235 -42.99 13.82 -1.55
N GLN A 236 -42.39 12.77 -2.10
CA GLN A 236 -43.11 11.78 -2.91
C GLN A 236 -44.25 11.13 -2.10
N LEU A 237 -43.99 10.73 -0.85
CA LEU A 237 -45.02 10.13 0.02
C LEU A 237 -46.20 11.06 0.26
N LYS A 238 -45.96 12.38 0.39
CA LYS A 238 -47.02 13.39 0.51
C LYS A 238 -47.79 13.58 -0.80
N ILE A 239 -47.09 13.57 -1.95
CA ILE A 239 -47.72 13.73 -3.27
C ILE A 239 -48.70 12.59 -3.55
N VAL A 240 -48.32 11.36 -3.21
CA VAL A 240 -49.15 10.17 -3.45
C VAL A 240 -50.16 9.87 -2.32
N ASP A 241 -50.33 10.80 -1.38
CA ASP A 241 -51.23 10.69 -0.22
C ASP A 241 -51.05 9.37 0.56
N SER A 242 -49.78 9.04 0.85
CA SER A 242 -49.42 7.84 1.61
C SER A 242 -49.99 7.88 3.04
N PRO A 243 -50.17 6.72 3.70
CA PRO A 243 -50.61 6.67 5.09
C PRO A 243 -49.78 7.57 6.01
N TRP A 244 -50.46 8.26 6.95
CA TRP A 244 -49.83 9.24 7.84
C TRP A 244 -48.65 8.68 8.67
N LEU A 245 -48.68 7.37 8.97
CA LEU A 245 -47.59 6.68 9.67
C LEU A 245 -46.31 6.64 8.83
N ASP A 246 -46.42 6.41 7.52
CA ASP A 246 -45.29 6.35 6.60
C ASP A 246 -44.67 7.73 6.40
N ILE A 247 -45.52 8.76 6.23
CA ILE A 247 -45.09 10.17 6.17
C ILE A 247 -44.35 10.57 7.46
N ASN A 248 -44.89 10.21 8.62
CA ASN A 248 -44.26 10.53 9.90
C ASN A 248 -42.94 9.79 10.11
N LYS A 249 -42.85 8.53 9.69
CA LYS A 249 -41.58 7.78 9.72
C LYS A 249 -40.53 8.45 8.84
N ALA A 250 -40.85 8.75 7.59
CA ALA A 250 -39.93 9.41 6.66
C ALA A 250 -39.47 10.79 7.17
N ASN A 251 -40.37 11.55 7.80
CA ASN A 251 -40.02 12.82 8.44
C ASN A 251 -39.08 12.64 9.65
N ASN A 252 -39.26 11.59 10.44
CA ASN A 252 -38.33 11.27 11.53
C ASN A 252 -36.96 10.84 10.98
N ASP A 253 -36.93 10.00 9.95
CA ASP A 253 -35.69 9.54 9.30
C ASP A 253 -34.89 10.73 8.73
N LEU A 254 -35.56 11.67 8.05
CA LEU A 254 -34.95 12.92 7.57
C LEU A 254 -34.37 13.76 8.71
N ARG A 255 -35.11 13.93 9.81
CA ARG A 255 -34.64 14.69 10.98
C ARG A 255 -33.45 14.04 11.65
N ILE A 256 -33.39 12.71 11.71
CA ILE A 256 -32.23 11.98 12.23
C ILE A 256 -31.00 12.30 11.39
N LEU A 257 -31.08 12.21 10.06
CA LEU A 257 -29.95 12.53 9.16
C LEU A 257 -29.47 13.98 9.32
N GLN A 258 -30.40 14.94 9.44
CA GLN A 258 -30.07 16.35 9.66
C GLN A 258 -29.41 16.63 11.00
N ILE A 259 -29.76 15.88 12.05
CA ILE A 259 -29.11 15.98 13.36
C ILE A 259 -27.70 15.39 13.29
N THR A 260 -27.54 14.22 12.66
CA THR A 260 -26.25 13.55 12.52
C THR A 260 -25.21 14.42 11.79
N LEU A 261 -25.61 15.16 10.74
CA LEU A 261 -24.70 16.03 9.99
C LEU A 261 -24.21 17.26 10.79
N LYS A 262 -24.90 17.65 11.86
CA LYS A 262 -24.54 18.82 12.68
C LYS A 262 -23.54 18.52 13.80
N LEU A 263 -23.30 17.22 14.07
CA LEU A 263 -22.34 16.74 15.06
C LEU A 263 -20.95 16.59 14.42
#